data_AF-A0A9W6HA99-F1
#
_entry.id   AF-A0A9W6HA99-F1
#
_cell.length_a   1.000
_cell.length_b   1.000
_cell.length_c   1.000
_cell.angle_alpha   90.00
_cell.angle_beta   90.00
_cell.angle_gamma   90.00
#
_symmetry.space_group_name_H-M   'P 1'
#
loop_
_entity.id
_entity.type
_entity.pdbx_description
1 polymer ?
#
loop_
_entity_poly.entity_id
_entity_poly.type
_entity_poly.pdbx_seq_one_letter_code
_entity_poly.pdbx_strand_id
1 'polypeptide(L)'
;MIPVIDGHNDIAWARRERHGYQAAGIDASLPDLHTDIPRLIAGGVGGQFWSVWVDPVLTGAEQVTATLEQIDFVHRLVEAHPDRLRFARTAVDVRAALAEGRIASLIGVEGGAQLDGSLAVLRQYARLGARYLTLTWSRTTEWADSATDEARHGGLTDFGREVVREMNRIGVIVDLAHVAPSTMRDALEVTSRPVMVSHSCARALCDHPRNVPDDVLRDIGAGGGVVMVAFVPSFLSPARNAWVRGGEQGEAPPVGIADVADHIEHIRRVAGAHAVGIGADYDGTDAMPTGLEDVSRYQDLLDELRRRGWTEPELVALANENVLRVLTASDADHLAFLDGSAPPPAAAALAPAVDTSTRDDKRQSSGPRVLVVVNAKGSRPRRLGTWLEEKGIAVDVALGEDGLPPDLNGYAGLVMLGGGLMPDDDARAPWLAQERSLAREAIAADLPTLGICLGGQILAEVAGGEVRASFGPKERGATVISTSEAGRRDPVIGGFGDAAPMIENHQDMITSLPPAAVLLASSDAVANQAFRLGERVYGLQFHPEVSAEDLLHWKEPTSPSPDDRPVAELVEEARRVDEHNTRASRALVTGFADEVRSFADQTLAARASAARPATR
;
A
#
# COMPACT_ATOMS: atom_id res chain seq x y z
N MET A 1 6.08 -41.54 4.75
CA MET A 1 5.92 -40.09 4.54
C MET A 1 4.64 -39.67 5.23
N ILE A 2 4.73 -38.69 6.12
CA ILE A 2 3.54 -38.12 6.77
C ILE A 2 3.07 -36.96 5.89
N PRO A 3 1.82 -36.94 5.41
CA PRO A 3 1.30 -35.81 4.64
C PRO A 3 1.34 -34.52 5.45
N VAL A 4 1.81 -33.43 4.85
CA VAL A 4 1.85 -32.10 5.47
C VAL A 4 0.74 -31.24 4.90
N ILE A 5 0.04 -30.53 5.78
CA ILE A 5 -0.86 -29.43 5.42
C ILE A 5 -0.20 -28.15 5.89
N ASP A 6 0.31 -27.39 4.93
CA ASP A 6 0.99 -26.13 5.19
C ASP A 6 -0.01 -24.96 5.18
N GLY A 7 0.14 -24.07 6.17
CA GLY A 7 -0.77 -22.96 6.45
C GLY A 7 -0.60 -21.73 5.56
N HIS A 8 0.53 -21.57 4.87
CA HIS A 8 0.84 -20.34 4.14
C HIS A 8 1.94 -20.51 3.09
N ASN A 9 1.61 -20.21 1.83
CA ASN A 9 2.53 -20.21 0.69
C ASN A 9 2.11 -19.18 -0.35
N ASP A 10 3.06 -18.35 -0.79
CA ASP A 10 2.84 -17.17 -1.64
C ASP A 10 3.07 -17.39 -3.13
N ILE A 11 3.03 -18.65 -3.60
CA ILE A 11 3.22 -18.94 -5.04
C ILE A 11 2.30 -18.11 -5.94
N ALA A 12 1.10 -17.75 -5.47
CA ALA A 12 0.14 -16.96 -6.23
C ALA A 12 0.68 -15.55 -6.55
N TRP A 13 1.26 -14.87 -5.54
CA TRP A 13 1.91 -13.59 -5.75
C TRP A 13 3.21 -13.73 -6.54
N ALA A 14 4.07 -14.69 -6.19
CA ALA A 14 5.34 -14.89 -6.87
C ALA A 14 5.16 -15.17 -8.39
N ARG A 15 4.10 -15.90 -8.75
CA ARG A 15 3.72 -16.14 -10.16
C ARG A 15 3.22 -14.89 -10.86
N ARG A 16 2.53 -13.99 -10.16
CA ARG A 16 2.12 -12.68 -10.70
C ARG A 16 3.35 -11.86 -11.08
N GLU A 17 4.33 -11.78 -10.20
CA GLU A 17 5.54 -10.97 -10.41
C GLU A 17 6.48 -11.55 -11.46
N ARG A 18 6.78 -12.85 -11.36
CA ARG A 18 7.91 -13.46 -12.10
C ARG A 18 7.50 -14.21 -13.37
N HIS A 19 6.23 -14.60 -13.48
CA HIS A 19 5.76 -15.51 -14.53
C HIS A 19 4.49 -15.05 -15.26
N GLY A 20 4.21 -13.73 -15.27
CA GLY A 20 3.07 -13.17 -16.01
C GLY A 20 1.73 -13.78 -15.61
N TYR A 21 1.63 -14.25 -14.37
CA TYR A 21 0.42 -14.78 -13.76
C TYR A 21 -0.18 -16.05 -14.40
N GLN A 22 0.67 -16.81 -15.09
CA GLN A 22 0.28 -18.09 -15.68
C GLN A 22 -0.10 -19.10 -14.59
N ALA A 23 -1.05 -20.00 -14.83
CA ALA A 23 -1.38 -21.09 -13.90
C ALA A 23 -0.69 -22.42 -14.27
N ALA A 24 -0.44 -22.65 -15.56
CA ALA A 24 0.23 -23.84 -16.07
C ALA A 24 1.76 -23.78 -15.90
N GLY A 25 2.44 -24.93 -15.94
CA GLY A 25 3.91 -25.00 -15.92
C GLY A 25 4.54 -25.15 -14.53
N ILE A 26 3.74 -25.20 -13.46
CA ILE A 26 4.24 -25.55 -12.11
C ILE A 26 4.44 -27.06 -11.94
N ASP A 27 4.09 -27.86 -12.94
CA ASP A 27 4.36 -29.30 -13.06
C ASP A 27 5.82 -29.60 -13.46
N ALA A 28 6.58 -28.55 -13.81
CA ALA A 28 8.01 -28.59 -14.03
C ALA A 28 8.76 -27.83 -12.93
N SER A 29 10.08 -28.07 -12.86
CA SER A 29 10.96 -27.38 -11.92
C SER A 29 10.94 -25.87 -12.14
N LEU A 30 10.69 -25.11 -11.07
CA LEU A 30 10.77 -23.64 -11.04
C LEU A 30 11.92 -23.18 -10.13
N PRO A 31 13.16 -23.10 -10.64
CA PRO A 31 14.36 -22.93 -9.80
C PRO A 31 14.44 -21.57 -9.10
N ASP A 32 13.68 -20.57 -9.55
CA ASP A 32 13.58 -19.23 -8.97
C ASP A 32 12.48 -19.10 -7.92
N LEU A 33 11.72 -20.17 -7.67
CA LEU A 33 10.70 -20.30 -6.64
C LEU A 33 11.04 -21.43 -5.67
N HIS A 34 10.46 -21.37 -4.48
CA HIS A 34 10.48 -22.43 -3.49
C HIS A 34 9.46 -23.55 -3.81
N THR A 35 8.49 -23.29 -4.70
CA THR A 35 7.37 -24.21 -4.93
C THR A 35 7.22 -24.62 -6.38
N ASP A 36 7.14 -25.94 -6.60
CA ASP A 36 6.59 -26.58 -7.80
C ASP A 36 5.99 -27.96 -7.43
N ILE A 37 5.17 -28.54 -8.31
CA ILE A 37 4.49 -29.81 -8.04
C ILE A 37 5.46 -30.97 -7.76
N PRO A 38 6.56 -31.16 -8.53
CA PRO A 38 7.53 -32.20 -8.19
C PRO A 38 8.08 -32.09 -6.77
N ARG A 39 8.43 -30.87 -6.32
CA ARG A 39 8.92 -30.64 -4.95
C ARG A 39 7.82 -30.79 -3.91
N LEU A 40 6.58 -30.34 -4.18
CA LEU A 40 5.44 -30.54 -3.29
C LEU A 40 5.21 -32.04 -3.02
N ILE A 41 5.26 -32.86 -4.07
CA ILE A 41 5.13 -34.32 -3.95
C ILE A 41 6.32 -34.89 -3.15
N ALA A 42 7.55 -34.47 -3.44
CA ALA A 42 8.74 -34.95 -2.76
C ALA A 42 8.74 -34.63 -1.26
N GLY A 43 8.21 -33.46 -0.87
CA GLY A 43 8.06 -33.05 0.52
C GLY A 43 6.90 -33.69 1.26
N GLY A 44 6.03 -34.41 0.54
CA GLY A 44 4.82 -35.00 1.11
C GLY A 44 3.74 -33.97 1.42
N VAL A 45 3.69 -32.87 0.68
CA VAL A 45 2.59 -31.91 0.84
C VAL A 45 1.30 -32.58 0.38
N GLY A 46 0.35 -32.67 1.30
CA GLY A 46 -0.97 -33.26 1.07
C GLY A 46 -2.09 -32.21 1.09
N GLY A 47 -1.83 -31.04 1.64
CA GLY A 47 -2.68 -29.86 1.51
C GLY A 47 -1.87 -28.58 1.62
N GLN A 48 -2.37 -27.52 1.02
CA GLN A 48 -1.76 -26.19 1.06
C GLN A 48 -2.85 -25.14 1.13
N PHE A 49 -2.72 -24.22 2.08
CA PHE A 49 -3.40 -22.94 1.98
C PHE A 49 -2.55 -22.02 1.12
N TRP A 50 -3.06 -21.69 -0.06
CA TRP A 50 -2.46 -20.71 -0.96
C TRP A 50 -2.83 -19.31 -0.46
N SER A 51 -1.80 -18.50 -0.16
CA SER A 51 -1.97 -17.11 0.21
C SER A 51 -2.50 -16.34 -1.00
N VAL A 52 -3.54 -15.55 -0.80
CA VAL A 52 -4.00 -14.54 -1.76
C VAL A 52 -3.69 -13.16 -1.21
N TRP A 53 -2.40 -12.91 -1.04
CA TRP A 53 -1.84 -11.61 -0.69
C TRP A 53 -1.91 -10.61 -1.85
N VAL A 54 -1.96 -9.32 -1.53
CA VAL A 54 -1.80 -8.23 -2.50
C VAL A 54 -0.92 -7.13 -1.95
N ASP A 55 -0.13 -6.51 -2.82
CA ASP A 55 0.74 -5.40 -2.44
C ASP A 55 -0.06 -4.23 -1.84
N PRO A 56 0.25 -3.79 -0.61
CA PRO A 56 -0.45 -2.71 0.06
C PRO A 56 -0.14 -1.31 -0.52
N VAL A 57 0.64 -1.19 -1.59
CA VAL A 57 0.66 -0.01 -2.45
C VAL A 57 -0.71 0.24 -3.09
N LEU A 58 -1.48 -0.83 -3.34
CA LEU A 58 -2.86 -0.75 -3.80
C LEU A 58 -3.75 -0.27 -2.66
N THR A 59 -4.81 0.48 -2.97
CA THR A 59 -5.74 0.99 -1.94
C THR A 59 -7.21 0.83 -2.34
N GLY A 60 -8.08 0.79 -1.35
CA GLY A 60 -9.53 0.70 -1.53
C GLY A 60 -9.96 -0.42 -2.49
N ALA A 61 -10.79 -0.07 -3.48
CA ALA A 61 -11.31 -1.01 -4.46
C ALA A 61 -10.22 -1.73 -5.29
N GLU A 62 -9.02 -1.15 -5.45
CA GLU A 62 -7.93 -1.82 -6.17
C GLU A 62 -7.44 -3.07 -5.42
N GLN A 63 -7.37 -3.01 -4.08
CA GLN A 63 -7.05 -4.19 -3.28
C GLN A 63 -8.13 -5.26 -3.46
N VAL A 64 -9.40 -4.87 -3.52
CA VAL A 64 -10.51 -5.81 -3.75
C VAL A 64 -10.38 -6.50 -5.10
N THR A 65 -10.14 -5.74 -6.16
CA THR A 65 -9.93 -6.29 -7.51
C THR A 65 -8.73 -7.22 -7.57
N ALA A 66 -7.57 -6.80 -7.04
CA ALA A 66 -6.38 -7.64 -7.03
C ALA A 66 -6.57 -8.92 -6.20
N THR A 67 -7.35 -8.87 -5.11
CA THR A 67 -7.66 -10.06 -4.31
C THR A 67 -8.53 -11.04 -5.10
N LEU A 68 -9.52 -10.54 -5.85
CA LEU A 68 -10.34 -11.37 -6.73
C LEU A 68 -9.49 -12.01 -7.83
N GLU A 69 -8.53 -11.28 -8.40
CA GLU A 69 -7.56 -11.84 -9.34
C GLU A 69 -6.76 -12.99 -8.70
N GLN A 70 -6.31 -12.86 -7.45
CA GLN A 70 -5.52 -13.87 -6.72
C GLN A 70 -6.34 -15.11 -6.39
N ILE A 71 -7.59 -14.92 -5.98
CA ILE A 71 -8.55 -16.01 -5.80
C ILE A 71 -8.76 -16.76 -7.13
N ASP A 72 -9.00 -16.03 -8.22
CA ASP A 72 -9.14 -16.62 -9.57
C ASP A 72 -7.88 -17.39 -10.00
N PHE A 73 -6.68 -16.89 -9.69
CA PHE A 73 -5.45 -17.60 -9.96
C PHE A 73 -5.40 -18.97 -9.29
N VAL A 74 -5.76 -19.07 -8.01
CA VAL A 74 -5.78 -20.36 -7.30
C VAL A 74 -6.78 -21.32 -7.93
N HIS A 75 -7.96 -20.84 -8.38
CA HIS A 75 -8.90 -21.67 -9.12
C HIS A 75 -8.31 -22.18 -10.42
N ARG A 76 -7.74 -21.28 -11.25
CA ARG A 76 -7.06 -21.66 -12.50
C ARG A 76 -5.88 -22.60 -12.28
N LEU A 77 -5.16 -22.45 -11.17
CA LEU A 77 -4.05 -23.33 -10.78
C LEU A 77 -4.54 -24.76 -10.60
N VAL A 78 -5.63 -24.96 -9.85
CA VAL A 78 -6.22 -26.27 -9.66
C VAL A 78 -6.77 -26.82 -10.99
N GLU A 79 -7.44 -25.98 -11.78
CA GLU A 79 -8.02 -26.38 -13.08
C GLU A 79 -6.95 -26.78 -14.11
N ALA A 80 -5.76 -26.16 -14.05
CA ALA A 80 -4.64 -26.48 -14.92
C ALA A 80 -3.94 -27.81 -14.56
N HIS A 81 -4.05 -28.25 -13.30
CA HIS A 81 -3.35 -29.44 -12.78
C HIS A 81 -4.29 -30.42 -12.04
N PRO A 82 -5.42 -30.84 -12.63
CA PRO A 82 -6.48 -31.56 -11.92
C PRO A 82 -6.10 -33.00 -11.52
N ASP A 83 -5.05 -33.57 -12.10
CA ASP A 83 -4.49 -34.88 -11.75
C ASP A 83 -3.61 -34.81 -10.49
N ARG A 84 -3.18 -33.61 -10.08
CA ARG A 84 -2.28 -33.36 -8.94
C ARG A 84 -2.91 -32.53 -7.85
N LEU A 85 -3.70 -31.53 -8.20
CA LEU A 85 -4.33 -30.59 -7.28
C LEU A 85 -5.83 -30.85 -7.22
N ARG A 86 -6.41 -30.62 -6.04
CA ARG A 86 -7.86 -30.63 -5.85
C ARG A 86 -8.25 -29.46 -4.97
N PHE A 87 -9.17 -28.64 -5.47
CA PHE A 87 -9.72 -27.55 -4.68
C PHE A 87 -10.48 -28.12 -3.48
N ALA A 88 -10.23 -27.55 -2.30
CA ALA A 88 -10.83 -27.97 -1.05
C ALA A 88 -11.36 -26.76 -0.28
N ARG A 89 -12.58 -26.86 0.22
CA ARG A 89 -13.14 -25.87 1.14
C ARG A 89 -13.12 -26.41 2.55
N THR A 90 -13.44 -27.68 2.76
CA THR A 90 -13.65 -28.28 4.08
C THR A 90 -12.56 -29.28 4.45
N ALA A 91 -12.47 -29.65 5.73
CA ALA A 91 -11.58 -30.73 6.16
C ALA A 91 -11.93 -32.07 5.50
N VAL A 92 -13.21 -32.30 5.18
CA VAL A 92 -13.67 -33.47 4.40
C VAL A 92 -13.11 -33.43 2.98
N ASP A 93 -13.12 -32.27 2.32
CA ASP A 93 -12.53 -32.11 0.99
C ASP A 93 -11.03 -32.37 1.01
N VAL A 94 -10.32 -31.89 2.04
CA VAL A 94 -8.89 -32.14 2.22
C VAL A 94 -8.61 -33.63 2.37
N ARG A 95 -9.36 -34.32 3.23
CA ARG A 95 -9.22 -35.78 3.40
C ARG A 95 -9.55 -36.55 2.12
N ALA A 96 -10.53 -36.09 1.34
CA ALA A 96 -10.85 -36.69 0.05
C ALA A 96 -9.72 -36.50 -0.98
N ALA A 97 -9.12 -35.31 -1.05
CA ALA A 97 -7.96 -35.05 -1.91
C ALA A 97 -6.77 -35.97 -1.55
N LEU A 98 -6.45 -36.07 -0.26
CA LEU A 98 -5.42 -36.97 0.25
C LEU A 98 -5.68 -38.43 -0.14
N ALA A 99 -6.92 -38.91 0.02
CA ALA A 99 -7.30 -40.27 -0.33
C ALA A 99 -7.18 -40.55 -1.85
N GLU A 100 -7.29 -39.52 -2.68
CA GLU A 100 -7.11 -39.59 -4.13
C GLU A 100 -5.65 -39.40 -4.56
N GLY A 101 -4.73 -39.20 -3.62
CA GLY A 101 -3.32 -38.93 -3.92
C GLY A 101 -3.09 -37.55 -4.54
N ARG A 102 -3.99 -36.59 -4.29
CA ARG A 102 -3.91 -35.21 -4.76
C ARG A 102 -3.64 -34.26 -3.60
N ILE A 103 -3.06 -33.11 -3.91
CA ILE A 103 -2.79 -32.04 -2.97
C ILE A 103 -4.07 -31.20 -2.82
N ALA A 104 -4.61 -31.14 -1.61
CA ALA A 104 -5.72 -30.25 -1.31
C ALA A 104 -5.29 -28.79 -1.43
N SER A 105 -6.01 -27.99 -2.19
CA SER A 105 -5.72 -26.57 -2.42
C SER A 105 -6.81 -25.72 -1.79
N LEU A 106 -6.47 -25.00 -0.73
CA LEU A 106 -7.35 -24.06 -0.02
C LEU A 106 -6.89 -22.62 -0.27
N ILE A 107 -7.75 -21.66 0.03
CA ILE A 107 -7.46 -20.22 -0.13
C ILE A 107 -7.43 -19.53 1.23
N GLY A 108 -6.42 -18.69 1.44
CA GLY A 108 -6.30 -17.84 2.61
C GLY A 108 -6.02 -16.40 2.24
N VAL A 109 -6.88 -15.47 2.68
CA VAL A 109 -6.71 -14.03 2.38
C VAL A 109 -5.75 -13.42 3.39
N GLU A 110 -4.71 -12.73 2.91
CA GLU A 110 -3.63 -12.23 3.76
C GLU A 110 -3.64 -10.70 3.89
N GLY A 111 -4.64 -10.20 4.63
CA GLY A 111 -4.70 -8.78 4.98
C GLY A 111 -6.11 -8.23 5.02
N GLY A 112 -6.51 -7.67 6.16
CA GLY A 112 -7.84 -7.07 6.33
C GLY A 112 -8.12 -5.83 5.46
N ALA A 113 -7.09 -5.16 4.96
CA ALA A 113 -7.26 -4.04 4.03
C ALA A 113 -7.93 -4.48 2.71
N GLN A 114 -7.78 -5.76 2.32
CA GLN A 114 -8.41 -6.35 1.14
C GLN A 114 -9.94 -6.42 1.21
N LEU A 115 -10.53 -6.13 2.37
CA LEU A 115 -11.97 -6.01 2.53
C LEU A 115 -12.51 -4.63 2.11
N ASP A 116 -11.65 -3.61 2.05
CA ASP A 116 -12.04 -2.19 1.88
C ASP A 116 -13.19 -1.78 2.81
N GLY A 117 -13.06 -2.15 4.10
CA GLY A 117 -14.07 -1.86 5.14
C GLY A 117 -15.42 -2.55 4.94
N SER A 118 -15.52 -3.57 4.08
CA SER A 118 -16.80 -4.17 3.68
C SER A 118 -16.94 -5.64 4.09
N LEU A 119 -17.87 -5.92 5.02
CA LEU A 119 -18.26 -7.29 5.35
C LEU A 119 -18.99 -8.00 4.19
N ALA A 120 -19.52 -7.25 3.23
CA ALA A 120 -20.04 -7.83 2.00
C ALA A 120 -18.93 -8.44 1.15
N VAL A 121 -17.77 -7.78 1.07
CA VAL A 121 -16.58 -8.30 0.37
C VAL A 121 -16.06 -9.56 1.06
N LEU A 122 -15.95 -9.57 2.39
CA LEU A 122 -15.59 -10.76 3.17
C LEU A 122 -16.48 -11.96 2.81
N ARG A 123 -17.81 -11.75 2.78
CA ARG A 123 -18.77 -12.78 2.38
C ARG A 123 -18.56 -13.26 0.94
N GLN A 124 -18.16 -12.38 0.01
CA GLN A 124 -17.86 -12.82 -1.36
C GLN A 124 -16.58 -13.64 -1.44
N TYR A 125 -15.51 -13.26 -0.74
CA TYR A 125 -14.30 -14.08 -0.68
C TYR A 125 -14.59 -15.48 -0.11
N ALA A 126 -15.40 -15.56 0.94
CA ALA A 126 -15.84 -16.85 1.48
C ALA A 126 -16.62 -17.69 0.45
N ARG A 127 -17.52 -17.08 -0.35
CA ARG A 127 -18.24 -17.80 -1.43
C ARG A 127 -17.29 -18.30 -2.53
N LEU A 128 -16.27 -17.52 -2.83
CA LEU A 128 -15.22 -17.90 -3.79
C LEU A 128 -14.25 -18.94 -3.20
N GLY A 129 -14.34 -19.20 -1.90
CA GLY A 129 -13.70 -20.33 -1.23
C GLY A 129 -12.54 -19.99 -0.31
N ALA A 130 -12.34 -18.71 0.05
CA ALA A 130 -11.45 -18.32 1.13
C ALA A 130 -11.90 -18.97 2.46
N ARG A 131 -10.96 -19.59 3.17
CA ARG A 131 -11.22 -20.29 4.44
C ARG A 131 -10.52 -19.68 5.65
N TYR A 132 -9.59 -18.75 5.44
CA TYR A 132 -9.15 -17.83 6.49
C TYR A 132 -9.02 -16.40 5.97
N LEU A 133 -9.01 -15.45 6.90
CA LEU A 133 -8.57 -14.09 6.67
C LEU A 133 -7.58 -13.69 7.77
N THR A 134 -6.41 -13.22 7.36
CA THR A 134 -5.43 -12.55 8.22
C THR A 134 -5.91 -11.13 8.50
N LEU A 135 -6.14 -10.78 9.76
CA LEU A 135 -6.84 -9.52 10.10
C LEU A 135 -6.06 -8.26 9.67
N THR A 136 -4.74 -8.34 9.59
CA THR A 136 -3.87 -7.31 8.99
C THR A 136 -2.80 -7.98 8.14
N TRP A 137 -2.09 -7.19 7.35
CA TRP A 137 -0.73 -7.54 6.92
C TRP A 137 0.25 -6.68 7.74
N SER A 138 1.41 -6.33 7.23
CA SER A 138 2.39 -5.44 7.86
C SER A 138 1.97 -3.96 7.97
N ARG A 139 0.73 -3.59 7.64
CA ARG A 139 0.18 -2.23 7.84
C ARG A 139 -1.07 -2.26 8.72
N THR A 140 -1.18 -1.30 9.62
CA THR A 140 -2.39 -1.06 10.43
C THR A 140 -3.52 -0.63 9.49
N THR A 141 -4.71 -1.20 9.69
CA THR A 141 -5.91 -0.85 8.91
C THR A 141 -6.75 0.17 9.68
N GLU A 142 -7.87 0.62 9.11
CA GLU A 142 -8.83 1.47 9.83
C GLU A 142 -9.52 0.77 11.01
N TRP A 143 -9.30 -0.54 11.19
CA TRP A 143 -10.03 -1.33 12.19
C TRP A 143 -9.21 -2.35 12.98
N ALA A 144 -7.94 -2.57 12.64
CA ALA A 144 -7.03 -3.49 13.34
C ALA A 144 -5.57 -3.03 13.27
N ASP A 145 -4.85 -3.13 14.39
CA ASP A 145 -3.42 -2.81 14.47
C ASP A 145 -2.52 -3.98 14.00
N SER A 146 -1.53 -3.65 13.18
CA SER A 146 -0.47 -4.56 12.71
C SER A 146 0.68 -4.66 13.72
N ALA A 147 1.38 -5.80 13.74
CA ALA A 147 2.57 -6.00 14.56
C ALA A 147 3.76 -5.11 14.17
N THR A 148 3.81 -4.67 12.91
CA THR A 148 4.99 -4.03 12.31
C THR A 148 4.74 -2.60 11.83
N ASP A 149 3.59 -2.02 12.19
CA ASP A 149 3.22 -0.64 11.87
C ASP A 149 2.81 0.11 13.15
N GLU A 150 2.62 1.42 13.05
CA GLU A 150 2.14 2.24 14.17
C GLU A 150 0.74 1.77 14.61
N ALA A 151 0.59 1.54 15.92
CA ALA A 151 -0.70 1.20 16.51
C ALA A 151 -1.61 2.45 16.56
N ARG A 152 -2.84 2.32 16.07
CA ARG A 152 -3.85 3.40 16.04
C ARG A 152 -5.04 3.13 16.96
N HIS A 153 -5.36 1.87 17.21
CA HIS A 153 -6.62 1.46 17.85
C HIS A 153 -6.43 0.86 19.25
N GLY A 154 -5.21 0.42 19.56
CA GLY A 154 -4.93 -0.38 20.74
C GLY A 154 -5.44 -1.83 20.61
N GLY A 155 -5.56 -2.36 19.39
CA GLY A 155 -6.14 -3.68 19.11
C GLY A 155 -7.17 -3.63 17.97
N LEU A 156 -8.40 -4.06 18.27
CA LEU A 156 -9.54 -4.04 17.34
C LEU A 156 -10.54 -2.93 17.70
N THR A 157 -10.97 -2.19 16.69
CA THR A 157 -12.15 -1.30 16.79
C THR A 157 -13.45 -2.10 16.91
N ASP A 158 -14.59 -1.44 17.18
CA ASP A 158 -15.91 -2.08 17.15
C ASP A 158 -16.22 -2.76 15.82
N PHE A 159 -15.81 -2.13 14.71
CA PHE A 159 -15.93 -2.74 13.38
C PHE A 159 -15.02 -3.97 13.25
N GLY A 160 -13.77 -3.90 13.72
CA GLY A 160 -12.86 -5.05 13.72
C GLY A 160 -13.39 -6.23 14.53
N ARG A 161 -14.04 -5.96 15.67
CA ARG A 161 -14.75 -7.00 16.45
C ARG A 161 -15.92 -7.59 15.67
N GLU A 162 -16.63 -6.79 14.87
CA GLU A 162 -17.69 -7.30 13.99
C GLU A 162 -17.15 -8.12 12.82
N VAL A 163 -15.96 -7.80 12.29
CA VAL A 163 -15.25 -8.66 11.32
C VAL A 163 -15.04 -10.05 11.91
N VAL A 164 -14.50 -10.15 13.13
CA VAL A 164 -14.28 -11.44 13.81
C VAL A 164 -15.59 -12.23 13.99
N ARG A 165 -16.68 -11.56 14.40
CA ARG A 165 -18.00 -12.22 14.54
C ARG A 165 -18.55 -12.71 13.21
N GLU A 166 -18.43 -11.89 12.16
CA GLU A 166 -18.89 -12.28 10.83
C GLU A 166 -18.10 -13.46 10.29
N MET A 167 -16.77 -13.49 10.50
CA MET A 167 -15.91 -14.61 10.14
C MET A 167 -16.37 -15.92 10.80
N ASN A 168 -16.65 -15.90 12.12
CA ASN A 168 -17.21 -17.06 12.81
C ASN A 168 -18.57 -17.48 12.24
N ARG A 169 -19.46 -16.53 11.94
CA ARG A 169 -20.80 -16.81 11.39
C ARG A 169 -20.74 -17.49 10.03
N ILE A 170 -19.75 -17.14 9.20
CA ILE A 170 -19.61 -17.68 7.82
C ILE A 170 -18.56 -18.78 7.68
N GLY A 171 -18.02 -19.26 8.81
CA GLY A 171 -17.01 -20.32 8.85
C GLY A 171 -15.68 -19.98 8.18
N VAL A 172 -15.29 -18.71 8.19
CA VAL A 172 -13.93 -18.26 7.84
C VAL A 172 -13.10 -18.22 9.12
N ILE A 173 -11.94 -18.86 9.10
CA ILE A 173 -11.02 -18.92 10.24
C ILE A 173 -10.38 -17.56 10.47
N VAL A 174 -10.35 -17.14 11.73
CA VAL A 174 -9.64 -15.93 12.16
C VAL A 174 -8.16 -16.25 12.21
N ASP A 175 -7.39 -15.62 11.33
CA ASP A 175 -5.94 -15.74 11.31
C ASP A 175 -5.27 -14.53 11.98
N LEU A 176 -4.39 -14.83 12.94
CA LEU A 176 -3.67 -13.86 13.77
C LEU A 176 -2.19 -13.73 13.39
N ALA A 177 -1.77 -14.24 12.22
CA ALA A 177 -0.52 -13.78 11.63
C ALA A 177 -0.59 -12.25 11.39
N HIS A 178 0.57 -11.60 11.32
CA HIS A 178 0.79 -10.15 11.13
C HIS A 178 0.23 -9.18 12.17
N VAL A 179 -0.74 -9.56 13.00
CA VAL A 179 -1.43 -8.60 13.88
C VAL A 179 -0.63 -8.24 15.14
N ALA A 180 -0.88 -7.06 15.70
CA ALA A 180 -0.29 -6.66 16.98
C ALA A 180 -0.74 -7.59 18.12
N PRO A 181 0.06 -7.79 19.18
CA PRO A 181 -0.36 -8.56 20.35
C PRO A 181 -1.64 -8.07 21.03
N SER A 182 -1.95 -6.77 20.96
CA SER A 182 -3.24 -6.22 21.41
C SER A 182 -4.39 -6.77 20.56
N THR A 183 -4.24 -6.71 19.23
CA THR A 183 -5.20 -7.26 18.25
C THR A 183 -5.40 -8.77 18.44
N MET A 184 -4.33 -9.54 18.73
CA MET A 184 -4.43 -10.96 19.05
C MET A 184 -5.37 -11.20 20.25
N ARG A 185 -5.18 -10.44 21.33
CA ARG A 185 -5.98 -10.58 22.57
C ARG A 185 -7.43 -10.18 22.35
N ASP A 186 -7.68 -9.09 21.64
CA ASP A 186 -9.04 -8.66 21.29
C ASP A 186 -9.76 -9.68 20.41
N ALA A 187 -9.08 -10.26 19.42
CA ALA A 187 -9.66 -11.30 18.58
C ALA A 187 -9.97 -12.57 19.37
N LEU A 188 -9.09 -12.99 20.29
CA LEU A 188 -9.29 -14.14 21.18
C LEU A 188 -10.44 -13.91 22.18
N GLU A 189 -10.67 -12.68 22.62
CA GLU A 189 -11.81 -12.31 23.45
C GLU A 189 -13.14 -12.45 22.68
N VAL A 190 -13.15 -12.08 21.39
CA VAL A 190 -14.37 -12.00 20.58
C VAL A 190 -14.73 -13.31 19.88
N THR A 191 -13.73 -14.10 19.48
CA THR A 191 -13.96 -15.31 18.69
C THR A 191 -14.72 -16.38 19.47
N SER A 192 -15.65 -17.04 18.77
CA SER A 192 -16.43 -18.19 19.24
C SER A 192 -15.99 -19.52 18.60
N ARG A 193 -14.92 -19.46 17.80
CA ARG A 193 -14.31 -20.60 17.10
C ARG A 193 -12.80 -20.60 17.31
N PRO A 194 -12.14 -21.77 17.23
CA PRO A 194 -10.68 -21.84 17.21
C PRO A 194 -10.07 -20.92 16.15
N VAL A 195 -9.02 -20.20 16.53
CA VAL A 195 -8.23 -19.34 15.64
C VAL A 195 -7.07 -20.11 15.02
N MET A 196 -6.46 -19.50 14.01
CA MET A 196 -5.19 -19.94 13.44
C MET A 196 -4.17 -18.80 13.55
N VAL A 197 -2.89 -19.15 13.58
CA VAL A 197 -1.79 -18.26 13.21
C VAL A 197 -1.09 -18.95 12.05
N SER A 198 -1.36 -18.51 10.81
CA SER A 198 -1.00 -19.28 9.60
C SER A 198 0.50 -19.38 9.37
N HIS A 199 1.29 -18.39 9.81
CA HIS A 199 2.74 -18.39 9.72
C HIS A 199 3.33 -17.39 10.74
N SER A 200 3.75 -17.88 11.91
CA SER A 200 4.49 -17.08 12.91
C SER A 200 5.28 -17.98 13.86
N CYS A 201 6.28 -17.43 14.56
CA CYS A 201 7.10 -18.18 15.50
C CYS A 201 6.86 -17.75 16.95
N ALA A 202 7.59 -18.36 17.88
CA ALA A 202 7.50 -18.07 19.32
C ALA A 202 8.36 -16.86 19.73
N ARG A 203 7.75 -15.84 20.34
CA ARG A 203 8.45 -14.59 20.68
C ARG A 203 9.50 -14.76 21.78
N ALA A 204 9.33 -15.75 22.65
CA ALA A 204 10.27 -16.06 23.72
C ALA A 204 11.65 -16.52 23.22
N LEU A 205 11.73 -17.10 22.02
CA LEU A 205 12.99 -17.55 21.41
C LEU A 205 13.61 -16.49 20.50
N CYS A 206 12.78 -15.69 19.82
CA CYS A 206 13.21 -14.55 19.03
C CYS A 206 12.23 -13.39 19.23
N ASP A 207 12.69 -12.30 19.86
CA ASP A 207 11.89 -11.09 20.10
C ASP A 207 11.72 -10.30 18.79
N HIS A 208 10.81 -10.80 17.96
CA HIS A 208 10.39 -10.20 16.71
C HIS A 208 8.90 -9.86 16.80
N PRO A 209 8.44 -8.69 16.31
CA PRO A 209 7.03 -8.30 16.43
C PRO A 209 6.06 -9.29 15.76
N ARG A 210 6.50 -9.97 14.69
CA ARG A 210 5.71 -11.03 14.03
C ARG A 210 5.52 -12.30 14.87
N ASN A 211 6.27 -12.48 15.96
CA ASN A 211 6.21 -13.68 16.78
C ASN A 211 5.19 -13.56 17.92
N VAL A 212 4.59 -14.70 18.27
CA VAL A 212 3.50 -14.78 19.25
C VAL A 212 4.04 -14.81 20.69
N PRO A 213 3.60 -13.91 21.59
CA PRO A 213 3.95 -13.94 23.01
C PRO A 213 3.39 -15.17 23.75
N ASP A 214 4.08 -15.62 24.80
CA ASP A 214 3.71 -16.84 25.55
C ASP A 214 2.33 -16.77 26.23
N ASP A 215 1.86 -15.59 26.62
CA ASP A 215 0.50 -15.41 27.13
C ASP A 215 -0.55 -15.66 26.04
N VAL A 216 -0.32 -15.12 24.85
CA VAL A 216 -1.19 -15.35 23.69
C VAL A 216 -1.12 -16.81 23.22
N LEU A 217 0.07 -17.44 23.22
CA LEU A 217 0.22 -18.87 22.91
C LEU A 217 -0.65 -19.75 23.83
N ARG A 218 -0.67 -19.45 25.15
CA ARG A 218 -1.52 -20.16 26.11
C ARG A 218 -3.00 -19.99 25.81
N ASP A 219 -3.43 -18.77 25.49
CA ASP A 219 -4.83 -18.47 25.18
C ASP A 219 -5.28 -19.13 23.88
N ILE A 220 -4.42 -19.13 22.84
CA ILE A 220 -4.66 -19.88 21.59
C ILE A 220 -4.82 -21.37 21.91
N GLY A 221 -3.91 -21.96 22.68
CA GLY A 221 -3.98 -23.37 23.07
C GLY A 221 -5.25 -23.73 23.85
N ALA A 222 -5.65 -22.86 24.77
CA ALA A 222 -6.88 -23.01 25.58
C ALA A 222 -8.16 -22.87 24.75
N GLY A 223 -8.18 -21.97 23.76
CA GLY A 223 -9.26 -21.81 22.79
C GLY A 223 -9.28 -22.89 21.70
N GLY A 224 -8.33 -23.84 21.74
CA GLY A 224 -8.19 -24.90 20.75
C GLY A 224 -7.68 -24.38 19.39
N GLY A 225 -7.05 -23.21 19.31
CA GLY A 225 -6.44 -22.74 18.07
C GLY A 225 -5.19 -23.54 17.67
N VAL A 226 -4.50 -23.09 16.63
CA VAL A 226 -3.22 -23.64 16.17
C VAL A 226 -2.27 -22.53 15.74
N VAL A 227 -1.00 -22.65 16.09
CA VAL A 227 0.09 -21.79 15.65
C VAL A 227 0.96 -22.56 14.67
N MET A 228 0.96 -22.12 13.42
CA MET A 228 1.67 -22.76 12.33
C MET A 228 3.03 -22.06 12.17
N VAL A 229 4.12 -22.81 12.38
CA VAL A 229 5.47 -22.24 12.51
C VAL A 229 6.01 -21.84 11.15
N ALA A 230 6.39 -20.55 11.04
CA ALA A 230 7.03 -19.99 9.86
C ALA A 230 8.51 -20.34 9.77
N PHE A 231 9.03 -20.45 8.55
CA PHE A 231 10.44 -20.77 8.32
C PHE A 231 11.28 -19.52 8.03
N VAL A 232 10.72 -18.31 8.20
CA VAL A 232 11.44 -17.05 7.95
C VAL A 232 12.64 -16.90 8.91
N PRO A 233 13.89 -16.84 8.40
CA PRO A 233 15.09 -16.85 9.25
C PRO A 233 15.16 -15.74 10.32
N SER A 234 14.67 -14.53 10.00
CA SER A 234 14.63 -13.41 10.95
C SER A 234 13.57 -13.59 12.05
N PHE A 235 12.59 -14.47 11.87
CA PHE A 235 11.62 -14.81 12.92
C PHE A 235 12.14 -15.91 13.83
N LEU A 236 13.10 -16.71 13.35
CA LEU A 236 13.63 -17.88 14.06
C LEU A 236 14.83 -17.54 14.96
N SER A 237 15.75 -16.70 14.48
CA SER A 237 17.03 -16.46 15.15
C SER A 237 17.19 -15.01 15.62
N PRO A 238 17.45 -14.75 16.91
CA PRO A 238 17.79 -13.42 17.41
C PRO A 238 18.97 -12.79 16.67
N ALA A 239 19.97 -13.60 16.31
CA ALA A 239 21.14 -13.12 15.57
C ALA A 239 20.76 -12.67 14.15
N ARG A 240 19.95 -13.47 13.44
CA ARG A 240 19.46 -13.11 12.10
C ARG A 240 18.54 -11.90 12.15
N ASN A 241 17.65 -11.81 13.14
CA ASN A 241 16.79 -10.64 13.37
C ASN A 241 17.63 -9.37 13.58
N ALA A 242 18.62 -9.42 14.48
CA ALA A 242 19.51 -8.28 14.74
C ALA A 242 20.29 -7.86 13.48
N TRP A 243 20.70 -8.81 12.65
CA TRP A 243 21.36 -8.54 11.37
C TRP A 243 20.44 -7.83 10.36
N VAL A 244 19.19 -8.30 10.20
CA VAL A 244 18.18 -7.61 9.36
C VAL A 244 17.92 -6.19 9.86
N ARG A 245 17.71 -6.02 11.17
CA ARG A 245 17.52 -4.70 11.80
C ARG A 245 18.74 -3.78 11.67
N GLY A 246 19.94 -4.37 11.52
CA GLY A 246 21.19 -3.67 11.28
C GLY A 246 21.43 -3.29 9.81
N GLY A 247 20.46 -3.51 8.92
CA GLY A 247 20.57 -3.18 7.50
C GLY A 247 21.36 -4.21 6.69
N GLU A 248 21.37 -5.47 7.14
CA GLU A 248 21.87 -6.61 6.35
C GLU A 248 23.36 -6.52 5.96
N GLN A 249 24.16 -5.92 6.84
CA GLN A 249 25.60 -5.71 6.60
C GLN A 249 26.41 -7.00 6.87
N GLY A 250 27.19 -7.45 5.89
CA GLY A 250 28.12 -8.60 6.04
C GLY A 250 27.46 -9.97 5.85
N GLU A 251 28.17 -11.02 6.28
CA GLU A 251 27.66 -12.40 6.19
C GLU A 251 26.48 -12.61 7.14
N ALA A 252 25.39 -13.15 6.61
CA ALA A 252 24.16 -13.27 7.36
C ALA A 252 24.23 -14.47 8.35
N PRO A 253 23.89 -14.30 9.64
CA PRO A 253 24.01 -15.37 10.64
C PRO A 253 23.25 -16.64 10.24
N PRO A 254 23.84 -17.84 10.31
CA PRO A 254 23.20 -19.06 9.84
C PRO A 254 21.94 -19.38 10.65
N VAL A 255 20.91 -19.89 9.97
CA VAL A 255 19.66 -20.38 10.55
C VAL A 255 19.34 -21.70 9.84
N GLY A 256 18.97 -22.73 10.59
CA GLY A 256 18.74 -24.07 10.06
C GLY A 256 17.52 -24.75 10.63
N ILE A 257 17.33 -26.00 10.23
CA ILE A 257 16.22 -26.87 10.65
C ILE A 257 16.05 -26.98 12.17
N ALA A 258 17.16 -26.88 12.92
CA ALA A 258 17.15 -26.96 14.37
C ALA A 258 16.43 -25.76 15.00
N ASP A 259 16.57 -24.56 14.45
CA ASP A 259 15.90 -23.35 14.95
C ASP A 259 14.38 -23.46 14.76
N VAL A 260 13.93 -24.00 13.62
CA VAL A 260 12.50 -24.28 13.38
C VAL A 260 11.96 -25.29 14.39
N ALA A 261 12.69 -26.37 14.63
CA ALA A 261 12.29 -27.39 15.61
C ALA A 261 12.24 -26.83 17.05
N ASP A 262 13.16 -25.93 17.42
CA ASP A 262 13.14 -25.25 18.73
C ASP A 262 11.84 -24.45 18.94
N HIS A 263 11.39 -23.72 17.92
CA HIS A 263 10.14 -22.99 17.97
C HIS A 263 8.91 -23.91 18.07
N ILE A 264 8.90 -25.01 17.32
CA ILE A 264 7.83 -26.02 17.41
C ILE A 264 7.76 -26.62 18.83
N GLU A 265 8.90 -26.96 19.43
CA GLU A 265 8.96 -27.52 20.78
C GLU A 265 8.56 -26.51 21.86
N HIS A 266 8.94 -25.24 21.71
CA HIS A 266 8.51 -24.19 22.63
C HIS A 266 7.00 -23.98 22.58
N ILE A 267 6.41 -23.88 21.39
CA ILE A 267 4.95 -23.72 21.24
C ILE A 267 4.23 -24.96 21.80
N ARG A 268 4.69 -26.17 21.50
CA ARG A 268 4.16 -27.42 22.10
C ARG A 268 4.16 -27.36 23.62
N ARG A 269 5.24 -26.86 24.23
CA ARG A 269 5.38 -26.76 25.69
C ARG A 269 4.43 -25.72 26.32
N VAL A 270 4.20 -24.60 25.64
CA VAL A 270 3.40 -23.48 26.16
C VAL A 270 1.91 -23.61 25.86
N ALA A 271 1.55 -23.97 24.61
CA ALA A 271 0.17 -24.04 24.12
C ALA A 271 -0.40 -25.46 24.07
N GLY A 272 0.47 -26.48 24.13
CA GLY A 272 0.11 -27.89 23.99
C GLY A 272 0.39 -28.45 22.59
N ALA A 273 0.58 -29.77 22.50
CA ALA A 273 0.90 -30.46 21.25
C ALA A 273 -0.22 -30.36 20.19
N HIS A 274 -1.46 -30.09 20.61
CA HIS A 274 -2.62 -29.90 19.72
C HIS A 274 -2.68 -28.51 19.08
N ALA A 275 -1.81 -27.59 19.49
CA ALA A 275 -1.85 -26.17 19.15
C ALA A 275 -0.65 -25.72 18.28
N VAL A 276 0.10 -26.66 17.70
CA VAL A 276 1.27 -26.37 16.84
C VAL A 276 1.11 -27.03 15.47
N GLY A 277 1.52 -26.32 14.41
CA GLY A 277 1.47 -26.76 13.01
C GLY A 277 2.64 -26.21 12.19
N ILE A 278 2.58 -26.35 10.86
CA ILE A 278 3.60 -25.89 9.92
C ILE A 278 2.99 -24.90 8.93
N GLY A 279 3.58 -23.71 8.81
CA GLY A 279 3.13 -22.69 7.87
C GLY A 279 4.33 -21.93 7.37
N ALA A 280 5.05 -22.55 6.44
CA ALA A 280 6.46 -22.31 6.17
C ALA A 280 6.75 -20.93 5.60
N ASP A 281 5.78 -20.29 4.96
CA ASP A 281 5.97 -18.98 4.29
C ASP A 281 6.88 -19.10 3.04
N TYR A 282 6.79 -20.23 2.34
CA TYR A 282 7.50 -20.42 1.06
C TYR A 282 6.96 -19.46 0.00
N ASP A 283 7.84 -19.06 -0.91
CA ASP A 283 7.66 -17.96 -1.89
C ASP A 283 7.33 -16.56 -1.31
N GLY A 284 7.20 -16.40 0.02
CA GLY A 284 6.95 -15.12 0.71
C GLY A 284 8.21 -14.41 1.23
N THR A 285 9.37 -15.08 1.21
CA THR A 285 10.67 -14.57 1.66
C THR A 285 11.78 -14.97 0.68
N ASP A 286 12.87 -14.20 0.62
CA ASP A 286 14.02 -14.48 -0.26
C ASP A 286 14.97 -15.56 0.29
N ALA A 287 14.90 -15.87 1.59
CA ALA A 287 15.81 -16.81 2.24
C ALA A 287 15.07 -17.78 3.15
N MET A 288 15.51 -19.05 3.10
CA MET A 288 14.99 -20.15 3.90
C MET A 288 16.09 -20.75 4.81
N PRO A 289 15.73 -21.47 5.89
CA PRO A 289 16.70 -22.13 6.76
C PRO A 289 17.44 -23.26 6.02
N THR A 290 18.70 -23.48 6.38
CA THR A 290 19.47 -24.62 5.85
C THR A 290 18.80 -25.95 6.21
N GLY A 291 18.62 -26.81 5.20
CA GLY A 291 17.87 -28.06 5.28
C GLY A 291 16.37 -27.91 5.05
N LEU A 292 15.87 -26.69 4.81
CA LEU A 292 14.47 -26.36 4.53
C LEU A 292 14.34 -25.41 3.33
N GLU A 293 15.21 -25.55 2.34
CA GLU A 293 15.35 -24.61 1.21
C GLU A 293 14.09 -24.46 0.36
N ASP A 294 13.26 -25.51 0.27
CA ASP A 294 12.06 -25.52 -0.56
C ASP A 294 11.02 -26.54 -0.03
N VAL A 295 9.84 -26.55 -0.67
CA VAL A 295 8.72 -27.41 -0.26
C VAL A 295 9.01 -28.91 -0.30
N SER A 296 10.16 -29.37 -0.81
CA SER A 296 10.54 -30.78 -0.77
C SER A 296 11.09 -31.24 0.57
N ARG A 297 11.33 -30.32 1.51
CA ARG A 297 12.12 -30.55 2.73
C ARG A 297 11.33 -30.80 3.99
N TYR A 298 9.99 -30.81 3.95
CA TYR A 298 9.19 -31.01 5.17
C TYR A 298 9.48 -32.34 5.89
N GLN A 299 9.79 -33.42 5.16
CA GLN A 299 10.11 -34.70 5.81
C GLN A 299 11.42 -34.64 6.59
N ASP A 300 12.38 -33.80 6.16
CA ASP A 300 13.63 -33.58 6.89
C ASP A 300 13.36 -32.94 8.27
N LEU A 301 12.35 -32.05 8.37
CA LEU A 301 11.92 -31.44 9.64
C LEU A 301 11.26 -32.47 10.56
N LEU A 302 10.40 -33.32 10.01
CA LEU A 302 9.77 -34.39 10.77
C LEU A 302 10.80 -35.41 11.28
N ASP A 303 11.86 -35.66 10.50
CA ASP A 303 12.98 -36.50 10.92
C ASP A 303 13.83 -35.85 12.02
N GLU A 304 14.06 -34.53 11.97
CA GLU A 304 14.66 -33.76 13.08
C GLU A 304 13.84 -33.90 14.35
N LEU A 305 12.53 -33.67 14.30
CA LEU A 305 11.64 -33.80 15.47
C LEU A 305 11.55 -35.26 15.97
N ARG A 306 11.56 -36.24 15.07
CA ARG A 306 11.62 -37.66 15.45
C ARG A 306 12.91 -37.97 16.22
N ARG A 307 14.05 -37.41 15.81
CA ARG A 307 15.32 -37.53 16.56
C ARG A 307 15.26 -36.86 17.94
N ARG A 308 14.43 -35.85 18.11
CA ARG A 308 14.14 -35.18 19.40
C ARG A 308 13.12 -35.92 20.27
N GLY A 309 12.62 -37.07 19.82
CA GLY A 309 11.73 -37.93 20.60
C GLY A 309 10.24 -37.64 20.42
N TRP A 310 9.85 -36.91 19.37
CA TRP A 310 8.45 -36.80 18.98
C TRP A 310 7.91 -38.17 18.55
N THR A 311 6.73 -38.51 19.04
CA THR A 311 6.06 -39.76 18.66
C THR A 311 5.39 -39.61 17.30
N GLU A 312 5.21 -40.72 16.57
CA GLU A 312 4.54 -40.68 15.26
C GLU A 312 3.14 -40.02 15.32
N PRO A 313 2.27 -40.28 16.32
CA PRO A 313 1.01 -39.56 16.45
C PRO A 313 1.16 -38.06 16.65
N GLU A 314 2.19 -37.59 17.38
CA GLU A 314 2.46 -36.16 17.54
C GLU A 314 2.97 -35.52 16.24
N LEU A 315 3.80 -36.24 15.48
CA LEU A 315 4.26 -35.79 14.16
C LEU A 315 3.10 -35.71 13.16
N VAL A 316 2.18 -36.67 13.16
CA VAL A 316 0.94 -36.63 12.36
C VAL A 316 0.05 -35.45 12.80
N ALA A 317 -0.05 -35.21 14.11
CA ALA A 317 -0.81 -34.09 14.64
C ALA A 317 -0.25 -32.73 14.19
N LEU A 318 1.06 -32.54 14.34
CA LEU A 318 1.78 -31.36 13.86
C LEU A 318 1.63 -31.17 12.35
N ALA A 319 1.81 -32.24 11.58
CA ALA A 319 1.85 -32.18 10.13
C ALA A 319 0.47 -31.90 9.50
N ASN A 320 -0.62 -32.41 10.08
CA ASN A 320 -1.94 -32.24 9.46
C ASN A 320 -3.15 -32.23 10.43
N GLU A 321 -3.20 -33.08 11.47
CA GLU A 321 -4.47 -33.21 12.24
C GLU A 321 -4.82 -31.96 13.05
N ASN A 322 -3.84 -31.19 13.53
CA ASN A 322 -4.09 -29.98 14.32
C ASN A 322 -4.78 -28.89 13.49
N VAL A 323 -4.32 -28.65 12.26
CA VAL A 323 -4.95 -27.66 11.37
C VAL A 323 -6.28 -28.18 10.82
N LEU A 324 -6.39 -29.48 10.53
CA LEU A 324 -7.68 -30.08 10.11
C LEU A 324 -8.74 -29.98 11.21
N ARG A 325 -8.35 -30.09 12.48
CA ARG A 325 -9.25 -29.89 13.63
C ARG A 325 -9.78 -28.45 13.69
N VAL A 326 -8.93 -27.45 13.47
CA VAL A 326 -9.34 -26.03 13.41
C VAL A 326 -10.25 -25.78 12.21
N LEU A 327 -9.91 -26.33 11.03
CA LEU A 327 -10.76 -26.25 9.83
C LEU A 327 -12.13 -26.90 10.06
N THR A 328 -12.15 -28.11 10.62
CA THR A 328 -13.38 -28.86 10.95
C THR A 328 -14.30 -28.06 11.88
N ALA A 329 -13.74 -27.31 12.84
CA ALA A 329 -14.51 -26.52 13.78
C ALA A 329 -15.31 -25.38 13.12
N SER A 330 -14.98 -24.99 11.88
CA SER A 330 -15.66 -23.95 11.11
C SER A 330 -16.45 -24.48 9.90
N ASP A 331 -16.34 -25.78 9.58
CA ASP A 331 -16.94 -26.36 8.38
C ASP A 331 -18.46 -26.29 8.37
N ALA A 332 -19.11 -26.56 9.50
CA ALA A 332 -20.57 -26.50 9.60
C ALA A 332 -21.09 -25.08 9.34
N ASP A 333 -20.42 -24.06 9.91
CA ASP A 333 -20.79 -22.66 9.71
C ASP A 333 -20.56 -22.23 8.24
N HIS A 334 -19.46 -22.68 7.64
CA HIS A 334 -19.13 -22.38 6.25
C HIS A 334 -20.14 -23.00 5.28
N LEU A 335 -20.47 -24.28 5.46
CA LEU A 335 -21.46 -24.97 4.64
C LEU A 335 -22.85 -24.34 4.77
N ALA A 336 -23.27 -24.01 6.01
CA ALA A 336 -24.52 -23.30 6.26
C ALA A 336 -24.54 -21.90 5.61
N PHE A 337 -23.40 -21.21 5.57
CA PHE A 337 -23.30 -19.93 4.87
C PHE A 337 -23.45 -20.08 3.36
N LEU A 338 -22.84 -21.11 2.77
CA LEU A 338 -22.89 -21.36 1.33
C LEU A 338 -24.28 -21.82 0.86
N ASP A 339 -24.96 -22.65 1.64
CA ASP A 339 -26.31 -23.13 1.30
C ASP A 339 -27.44 -22.15 1.71
N GLY A 340 -27.09 -21.07 2.43
CA GLY A 340 -28.00 -20.01 2.84
C GLY A 340 -28.79 -20.32 4.13
N SER A 341 -28.45 -21.39 4.87
CA SER A 341 -29.07 -21.74 6.16
C SER A 341 -28.41 -21.08 7.37
N ALA A 342 -27.27 -20.39 7.21
CA ALA A 342 -26.64 -19.65 8.29
C ALA A 342 -27.57 -18.54 8.83
N PRO A 343 -27.50 -18.21 10.14
CA PRO A 343 -28.23 -17.08 10.71
C PRO A 343 -27.97 -15.78 9.93
N PRO A 344 -28.95 -14.86 9.84
CA PRO A 344 -28.73 -13.59 9.15
C PRO A 344 -27.59 -12.81 9.80
N PRO A 345 -26.82 -12.03 9.02
CA PRO A 345 -25.78 -11.14 9.56
C PRO A 345 -26.39 -10.10 10.51
N ALA A 346 -25.59 -9.62 11.45
CA ALA A 346 -25.99 -8.52 12.31
C ALA A 346 -26.31 -7.26 11.48
N ALA A 347 -27.15 -6.37 12.01
CA ALA A 347 -27.53 -5.13 11.31
C ALA A 347 -26.29 -4.28 10.94
N ALA A 348 -25.28 -4.23 11.81
CA ALA A 348 -24.02 -3.54 11.56
C ALA A 348 -23.25 -4.14 10.35
N ALA A 349 -23.41 -5.43 10.09
CA ALA A 349 -22.76 -6.15 8.97
C ALA A 349 -23.51 -6.05 7.62
N LEU A 350 -24.65 -5.36 7.62
CA LEU A 350 -25.46 -5.07 6.42
C LEU A 350 -25.31 -3.62 5.95
N ALA A 351 -24.59 -2.76 6.68
CA ALA A 351 -24.31 -1.39 6.25
C ALA A 351 -23.48 -1.40 4.95
N PRO A 352 -23.95 -0.76 3.87
CA PRO A 352 -23.15 -0.63 2.65
C PRO A 352 -21.88 0.17 2.94
N ALA A 353 -20.70 -0.43 2.71
CA ALA A 353 -19.44 0.32 2.75
C ALA A 353 -19.39 1.40 1.65
N VAL A 354 -20.12 1.16 0.56
CA VAL A 354 -20.31 2.12 -0.52
C VAL A 354 -21.60 2.89 -0.30
N ASP A 355 -21.46 4.13 0.16
CA ASP A 355 -22.57 5.07 0.18
C ASP A 355 -22.79 5.64 -1.23
N THR A 356 -23.99 5.42 -1.77
CA THR A 356 -24.43 5.98 -3.05
C THR A 356 -25.31 7.20 -2.87
N SER A 357 -25.80 7.47 -1.66
CA SER A 357 -26.64 8.64 -1.35
C SER A 357 -25.88 9.96 -1.49
N THR A 358 -24.55 9.89 -1.50
CA THR A 358 -23.61 10.99 -1.77
C THR A 358 -22.96 10.89 -3.16
N ARG A 359 -23.29 9.89 -4.00
CA ARG A 359 -22.65 9.69 -5.31
C ARG A 359 -23.27 10.49 -6.46
N ASP A 360 -24.54 10.84 -6.38
CA ASP A 360 -25.11 11.84 -7.31
C ASP A 360 -24.48 13.23 -7.09
N ASP A 361 -23.88 13.46 -5.92
CA ASP A 361 -23.06 14.64 -5.62
C ASP A 361 -21.59 14.51 -6.07
N LYS A 362 -21.09 13.38 -6.60
CA LYS A 362 -19.69 13.33 -7.10
C LYS A 362 -19.49 13.96 -8.48
N ARG A 363 -20.55 14.25 -9.23
CA ARG A 363 -20.51 15.22 -10.34
C ARG A 363 -20.80 16.66 -9.88
N GLN A 364 -21.11 16.85 -8.59
CA GLN A 364 -21.36 18.13 -7.95
C GLN A 364 -20.63 18.16 -6.60
N SER A 365 -19.30 18.11 -6.59
CA SER A 365 -18.58 18.34 -5.34
C SER A 365 -19.12 19.63 -4.73
N SER A 366 -19.63 19.58 -3.49
CA SER A 366 -20.06 20.78 -2.78
C SER A 366 -18.87 21.69 -2.43
N GLY A 367 -17.64 21.16 -2.54
CA GLY A 367 -16.40 21.89 -2.44
C GLY A 367 -15.91 22.47 -3.78
N PRO A 368 -15.04 23.51 -3.73
CA PRO A 368 -14.45 24.12 -4.91
C PRO A 368 -13.61 23.15 -5.73
N ARG A 369 -13.60 23.35 -7.06
CA ARG A 369 -12.87 22.53 -8.03
C ARG A 369 -11.59 23.23 -8.50
N VAL A 370 -10.52 22.48 -8.67
CA VAL A 370 -9.24 22.96 -9.22
C VAL A 370 -8.89 22.15 -10.47
N LEU A 371 -8.62 22.84 -11.57
CA LEU A 371 -8.06 22.24 -12.77
C LEU A 371 -6.56 22.05 -12.60
N VAL A 372 -6.03 20.85 -12.85
CA VAL A 372 -4.60 20.57 -12.86
C VAL A 372 -4.15 20.19 -14.26
N VAL A 373 -3.35 21.06 -14.88
CA VAL A 373 -2.79 20.86 -16.22
C VAL A 373 -1.47 20.09 -16.11
N VAL A 374 -1.40 18.97 -16.83
CA VAL A 374 -0.23 18.07 -16.87
C VAL A 374 0.43 18.13 -18.25
N ASN A 375 1.70 18.50 -18.28
CA ASN A 375 2.46 18.71 -19.52
C ASN A 375 3.31 17.50 -19.97
N ALA A 376 3.40 16.46 -19.14
CA ALA A 376 4.03 15.18 -19.49
C ALA A 376 3.43 14.05 -18.66
N LYS A 377 3.23 12.85 -19.23
CA LYS A 377 2.61 11.70 -18.53
C LYS A 377 3.29 11.32 -17.21
N GLY A 378 4.60 11.58 -17.10
CA GLY A 378 5.39 11.35 -15.89
C GLY A 378 5.31 12.46 -14.83
N SER A 379 4.69 13.61 -15.15
CA SER A 379 4.56 14.79 -14.28
C SER A 379 3.18 14.84 -13.62
N ARG A 380 2.75 13.76 -12.97
CA ARG A 380 1.46 13.71 -12.26
C ARG A 380 1.43 14.70 -11.08
N PRO A 381 0.24 15.03 -10.54
CA PRO A 381 0.12 15.91 -9.37
C PRO A 381 0.78 15.38 -8.08
N ARG A 382 1.14 14.08 -8.01
CA ARG A 382 1.82 13.45 -6.87
C ARG A 382 1.13 13.81 -5.54
N ARG A 383 1.91 14.13 -4.50
CA ARG A 383 1.41 14.49 -3.16
C ARG A 383 0.55 15.76 -3.13
N LEU A 384 0.71 16.67 -4.09
CA LEU A 384 -0.10 17.89 -4.18
C LEU A 384 -1.58 17.57 -4.41
N GLY A 385 -1.89 16.59 -5.27
CA GLY A 385 -3.26 16.17 -5.54
C GLY A 385 -3.96 15.69 -4.26
N THR A 386 -3.32 14.76 -3.55
CA THR A 386 -3.84 14.21 -2.29
C THR A 386 -4.04 15.31 -1.24
N TRP A 387 -3.10 16.23 -1.07
CA TRP A 387 -3.24 17.30 -0.08
C TRP A 387 -4.34 18.31 -0.40
N LEU A 388 -4.66 18.54 -1.68
CA LEU A 388 -5.82 19.36 -2.07
C LEU A 388 -7.13 18.64 -1.72
N GLU A 389 -7.21 17.34 -2.00
CA GLU A 389 -8.37 16.51 -1.67
C GLU A 389 -8.61 16.45 -0.15
N GLU A 390 -7.55 16.32 0.65
CA GLU A 390 -7.62 16.41 2.12
C GLU A 390 -8.19 17.74 2.63
N LYS A 391 -8.09 18.82 1.83
CA LYS A 391 -8.66 20.14 2.16
C LYS A 391 -10.07 20.33 1.61
N GLY A 392 -10.67 19.28 1.05
CA GLY A 392 -12.01 19.30 0.47
C GLY A 392 -12.09 19.97 -0.89
N ILE A 393 -10.96 20.05 -1.61
CA ILE A 393 -10.90 20.58 -2.99
C ILE A 393 -10.96 19.40 -3.96
N ALA A 394 -11.88 19.49 -4.91
CA ALA A 394 -11.95 18.51 -5.99
C ALA A 394 -10.87 18.80 -7.04
N VAL A 395 -10.10 17.78 -7.41
CA VAL A 395 -8.98 17.88 -8.34
C VAL A 395 -9.36 17.27 -9.68
N ASP A 396 -9.40 18.09 -10.73
CA ASP A 396 -9.66 17.66 -12.10
C ASP A 396 -8.38 17.71 -12.92
N VAL A 397 -7.86 16.55 -13.32
CA VAL A 397 -6.59 16.45 -14.06
C VAL A 397 -6.84 16.45 -15.56
N ALA A 398 -6.19 17.37 -16.28
CA ALA A 398 -6.21 17.44 -17.73
C ALA A 398 -4.79 17.28 -18.29
N LEU A 399 -4.59 16.26 -19.13
CA LEU A 399 -3.33 16.06 -19.83
C LEU A 399 -3.33 16.92 -21.10
N GLY A 400 -2.29 17.74 -21.29
CA GLY A 400 -2.22 18.69 -22.40
C GLY A 400 -2.41 18.05 -23.79
N GLU A 401 -1.80 16.89 -24.03
CA GLU A 401 -1.92 16.16 -25.30
C GLU A 401 -3.34 15.61 -25.57
N ASP A 402 -4.15 15.41 -24.54
CA ASP A 402 -5.54 14.94 -24.63
C ASP A 402 -6.54 16.09 -24.86
N GLY A 403 -6.05 17.33 -24.76
CA GLY A 403 -6.83 18.55 -24.92
C GLY A 403 -7.18 19.21 -23.57
N LEU A 404 -7.09 20.54 -23.55
CA LEU A 404 -7.42 21.38 -22.39
C LEU A 404 -8.81 22.00 -22.56
N PRO A 405 -9.52 22.31 -21.45
CA PRO A 405 -10.80 23.00 -21.54
C PRO A 405 -10.64 24.39 -22.19
N PRO A 406 -11.69 24.90 -22.85
CA PRO A 406 -11.63 26.17 -23.57
C PRO A 406 -11.51 27.39 -22.64
N ASP A 407 -11.98 27.25 -21.39
CA ASP A 407 -12.00 28.28 -20.35
C ASP A 407 -11.95 27.67 -18.94
N LEU A 408 -11.91 28.50 -17.90
CA LEU A 408 -11.88 28.09 -16.49
C LEU A 408 -13.28 28.11 -15.84
N ASN A 409 -14.36 28.11 -16.63
CA ASN A 409 -15.71 28.14 -16.08
C ASN A 409 -16.00 26.90 -15.22
N GLY A 410 -16.37 27.14 -13.97
CA GLY A 410 -16.69 26.08 -13.02
C GLY A 410 -15.50 25.59 -12.18
N TYR A 411 -14.33 26.20 -12.36
CA TYR A 411 -13.17 26.03 -11.50
C TYR A 411 -13.00 27.23 -10.56
N ALA A 412 -12.55 26.95 -9.34
CA ALA A 412 -12.17 27.92 -8.32
C ALA A 412 -10.65 28.04 -8.16
N GLY A 413 -9.87 27.24 -8.90
CA GLY A 413 -8.43 27.39 -9.01
C GLY A 413 -7.83 26.62 -10.18
N LEU A 414 -6.56 26.91 -10.45
CA LEU A 414 -5.77 26.34 -11.53
C LEU A 414 -4.39 25.94 -11.01
N VAL A 415 -3.91 24.75 -11.37
CA VAL A 415 -2.53 24.32 -11.15
C VAL A 415 -1.94 23.95 -12.51
N MET A 416 -0.76 24.48 -12.81
CA MET A 416 -0.06 24.24 -14.07
C MET A 416 1.28 23.58 -13.76
N LEU A 417 1.44 22.30 -14.10
CA LEU A 417 2.63 21.53 -13.73
C LEU A 417 3.78 21.70 -14.74
N GLY A 418 4.97 21.35 -14.26
CA GLY A 418 6.21 21.42 -15.04
C GLY A 418 6.29 20.44 -16.20
N GLY A 419 7.24 20.68 -17.09
CA GLY A 419 7.58 19.83 -18.24
C GLY A 419 8.90 20.26 -18.88
N GLY A 420 9.47 19.39 -19.73
CA GLY A 420 10.71 19.67 -20.47
C GLY A 420 10.49 20.49 -21.76
N LEU A 421 9.63 21.51 -21.67
CA LEU A 421 9.22 22.39 -22.77
C LEU A 421 9.52 23.84 -22.38
N MET A 422 9.68 24.71 -23.37
CA MET A 422 9.63 26.16 -23.15
C MET A 422 8.18 26.66 -23.28
N PRO A 423 7.81 27.79 -22.65
CA PRO A 423 6.45 28.34 -22.75
C PRO A 423 5.97 28.60 -24.18
N ASP A 424 6.88 28.83 -25.13
CA ASP A 424 6.62 29.15 -26.54
C ASP A 424 6.83 27.96 -27.50
N ASP A 425 7.01 26.74 -26.99
CA ASP A 425 7.33 25.54 -27.78
C ASP A 425 6.11 24.89 -28.48
N ASP A 426 5.27 25.72 -29.09
CA ASP A 426 3.99 25.32 -29.72
C ASP A 426 4.16 24.25 -30.82
N ALA A 427 5.33 24.22 -31.47
CA ALA A 427 5.62 23.24 -32.51
C ALA A 427 5.72 21.81 -31.96
N ARG A 428 6.25 21.65 -30.74
CA ARG A 428 6.36 20.35 -30.05
C ARG A 428 5.13 20.05 -29.20
N ALA A 429 4.48 21.09 -28.67
CA ALA A 429 3.35 20.98 -27.77
C ALA A 429 2.24 21.98 -28.14
N PRO A 430 1.39 21.68 -29.15
CA PRO A 430 0.38 22.62 -29.64
C PRO A 430 -0.66 23.06 -28.59
N TRP A 431 -0.84 22.28 -27.52
CA TRP A 431 -1.76 22.62 -26.42
C TRP A 431 -1.26 23.77 -25.56
N LEU A 432 0.03 24.14 -25.60
CA LEU A 432 0.58 25.27 -24.84
C LEU A 432 -0.13 26.58 -25.19
N ALA A 433 -0.61 26.75 -26.41
CA ALA A 433 -1.44 27.90 -26.79
C ALA A 433 -2.72 28.00 -25.95
N GLN A 434 -3.38 26.87 -25.68
CA GLN A 434 -4.57 26.82 -24.82
C GLN A 434 -4.19 27.01 -23.35
N GLU A 435 -3.08 26.42 -22.90
CA GLU A 435 -2.58 26.62 -21.53
C GLU A 435 -2.24 28.10 -21.24
N ARG A 436 -1.59 28.80 -22.19
CA ARG A 436 -1.37 30.26 -22.11
C ARG A 436 -2.68 31.04 -22.10
N SER A 437 -3.71 30.58 -22.80
CA SER A 437 -5.04 31.21 -22.76
C SER A 437 -5.67 31.09 -21.37
N LEU A 438 -5.64 29.90 -20.77
CA LEU A 438 -6.12 29.67 -19.40
C LEU A 438 -5.31 30.49 -18.38
N ALA A 439 -3.99 30.60 -18.55
CA ALA A 439 -3.15 31.45 -17.70
C ALA A 439 -3.54 32.93 -17.76
N ARG A 440 -3.82 33.47 -18.95
CA ARG A 440 -4.31 34.86 -19.11
C ARG A 440 -5.67 35.06 -18.45
N GLU A 441 -6.57 34.09 -18.59
CA GLU A 441 -7.89 34.12 -17.95
C GLU A 441 -7.76 34.12 -16.42
N ALA A 442 -6.92 33.24 -15.87
CA ALA A 442 -6.66 33.14 -14.45
C ALA A 442 -6.08 34.43 -13.86
N ILE A 443 -5.10 35.04 -14.55
CA ILE A 443 -4.52 36.34 -14.16
C ILE A 443 -5.56 37.45 -14.20
N ALA A 444 -6.37 37.51 -15.26
CA ALA A 444 -7.40 38.55 -15.40
C ALA A 444 -8.50 38.43 -14.34
N ALA A 445 -8.81 37.22 -13.89
CA ALA A 445 -9.82 36.94 -12.87
C ALA A 445 -9.27 36.95 -11.43
N ASP A 446 -7.95 37.08 -11.25
CA ASP A 446 -7.24 36.81 -9.99
C ASP A 446 -7.69 35.48 -9.35
N LEU A 447 -7.85 34.46 -10.21
CA LEU A 447 -8.20 33.11 -9.82
C LEU A 447 -7.01 32.48 -9.08
N PRO A 448 -7.21 31.84 -7.92
CA PRO A 448 -6.19 31.05 -7.25
C PRO A 448 -5.45 30.14 -8.21
N THR A 449 -4.19 30.48 -8.50
CA THR A 449 -3.38 29.77 -9.49
C THR A 449 -2.01 29.43 -8.96
N LEU A 450 -1.57 28.20 -9.19
CA LEU A 450 -0.22 27.74 -8.87
C LEU A 450 0.47 27.21 -10.13
N GLY A 451 1.35 28.01 -10.72
CA GLY A 451 2.22 27.60 -11.82
C GLY A 451 3.55 27.07 -11.29
N ILE A 452 3.90 25.84 -11.65
CA ILE A 452 5.09 25.12 -11.17
C ILE A 452 6.04 24.86 -12.34
N CYS A 453 7.30 25.28 -12.21
CA CYS A 453 8.34 25.16 -13.24
C CYS A 453 7.84 25.77 -14.57
N LEU A 454 7.59 24.96 -15.61
CA LEU A 454 6.97 25.43 -16.86
C LEU A 454 5.69 26.26 -16.63
N GLY A 455 4.81 25.84 -15.72
CA GLY A 455 3.61 26.60 -15.41
C GLY A 455 3.91 28.01 -14.86
N GLY A 456 4.93 28.13 -14.00
CA GLY A 456 5.40 29.41 -13.47
C GLY A 456 6.03 30.29 -14.55
N GLN A 457 6.74 29.68 -15.49
CA GLN A 457 7.33 30.34 -16.66
C GLN A 457 6.25 30.87 -17.62
N ILE A 458 5.22 30.07 -17.89
CA ILE A 458 4.06 30.50 -18.68
C ILE A 458 3.40 31.72 -18.02
N LEU A 459 3.14 31.68 -16.71
CA LEU A 459 2.56 32.82 -15.98
C LEU A 459 3.43 34.08 -16.10
N ALA A 460 4.75 33.94 -15.97
CA ALA A 460 5.68 35.06 -16.13
C ALA A 460 5.62 35.63 -17.55
N GLU A 461 5.71 34.79 -18.58
CA GLU A 461 5.71 35.23 -19.98
C GLU A 461 4.39 35.94 -20.36
N VAL A 462 3.23 35.34 -20.06
CA VAL A 462 1.94 35.91 -20.46
C VAL A 462 1.63 37.24 -19.77
N ALA A 463 2.21 37.47 -18.57
CA ALA A 463 2.09 38.70 -17.81
C ALA A 463 3.16 39.76 -18.17
N GLY A 464 4.05 39.47 -19.13
CA GLY A 464 5.06 40.41 -19.63
C GLY A 464 6.41 40.37 -18.91
N GLY A 465 6.71 39.26 -18.24
CA GLY A 465 8.07 38.91 -17.82
C GLY A 465 8.89 38.31 -18.97
N GLU A 466 10.12 37.90 -18.66
CA GLU A 466 11.05 37.26 -19.61
C GLU A 466 11.44 35.88 -19.09
N VAL A 467 11.34 34.86 -19.96
CA VAL A 467 11.81 33.49 -19.70
C VAL A 467 12.87 33.15 -20.74
N ARG A 468 13.99 32.57 -20.29
CA ARG A 468 15.12 32.21 -21.15
C ARG A 468 15.51 30.75 -20.95
N ALA A 469 15.65 30.05 -22.07
CA ALA A 469 16.10 28.67 -22.08
C ALA A 469 17.58 28.56 -21.68
N SER A 470 17.92 27.56 -20.87
CA SER A 470 19.28 27.19 -20.49
C SER A 470 20.13 28.38 -20.04
N PHE A 471 19.55 29.24 -19.20
CA PHE A 471 20.17 30.49 -18.77
C PHE A 471 20.68 30.36 -17.33
N GLY A 472 21.93 30.72 -17.08
CA GLY A 472 22.47 30.72 -15.71
C GLY A 472 22.82 29.32 -15.14
N PRO A 473 23.05 29.24 -13.82
CA PRO A 473 23.42 28.00 -13.14
C PRO A 473 22.26 27.00 -13.13
N LYS A 474 22.57 25.72 -13.33
CA LYS A 474 21.56 24.65 -13.23
C LYS A 474 21.32 24.33 -11.77
N GLU A 475 20.06 24.39 -11.33
CA GLU A 475 19.67 23.91 -10.00
C GLU A 475 18.97 22.56 -10.13
N ARG A 476 19.49 21.57 -9.40
CA ARG A 476 19.06 20.17 -9.49
C ARG A 476 19.20 19.49 -8.14
N GLY A 477 18.11 18.92 -7.63
CA GLY A 477 18.06 18.25 -6.33
C GLY A 477 17.42 19.14 -5.27
N ALA A 478 17.86 19.02 -4.02
CA ALA A 478 17.37 19.83 -2.91
C ALA A 478 18.11 21.16 -2.81
N THR A 479 17.38 22.27 -2.96
CA THR A 479 17.92 23.63 -2.86
C THR A 479 17.24 24.40 -1.76
N VAL A 480 17.98 25.25 -1.04
CA VAL A 480 17.42 26.14 -0.03
C VAL A 480 16.79 27.36 -0.70
N ILE A 481 15.48 27.50 -0.52
CA ILE A 481 14.69 28.63 -1.02
C ILE A 481 14.51 29.63 0.11
N SER A 482 15.11 30.80 -0.02
CA SER A 482 15.06 31.91 0.94
C SER A 482 13.88 32.83 0.66
N THR A 483 13.10 33.15 1.67
CA THR A 483 11.91 33.99 1.52
C THR A 483 12.27 35.48 1.56
N SER A 484 11.60 36.27 0.73
CA SER A 484 11.65 37.73 0.80
C SER A 484 10.85 38.23 2.01
N GLU A 485 10.95 39.53 2.34
CA GLU A 485 10.07 40.12 3.35
C GLU A 485 8.58 39.96 2.98
N ALA A 486 8.26 40.07 1.69
CA ALA A 486 6.91 39.84 1.21
C ALA A 486 6.51 38.37 1.33
N GLY A 487 7.41 37.44 0.97
CA GLY A 487 7.19 36.00 1.08
C GLY A 487 6.86 35.53 2.50
N ARG A 488 7.55 36.07 3.52
CA ARG A 488 7.28 35.73 4.94
C ARG A 488 5.88 36.09 5.42
N ARG A 489 5.23 37.06 4.77
CA ARG A 489 3.88 37.53 5.11
C ARG A 489 2.81 37.00 4.14
N ASP A 490 3.23 36.25 3.13
CA ASP A 490 2.36 35.76 2.07
C ASP A 490 1.58 34.53 2.54
N PRO A 491 0.27 34.42 2.25
CA PRO A 491 -0.56 33.32 2.75
C PRO A 491 -0.16 31.94 2.20
N VAL A 492 0.51 31.89 1.04
CA VAL A 492 0.92 30.64 0.39
C VAL A 492 2.40 30.34 0.68
N ILE A 493 3.28 31.33 0.61
CA ILE A 493 4.73 31.11 0.80
C ILE A 493 5.19 31.25 2.26
N GLY A 494 4.42 31.93 3.12
CA GLY A 494 4.84 32.25 4.49
C GLY A 494 5.14 31.05 5.38
N GLY A 495 4.60 29.87 5.05
CA GLY A 495 4.89 28.61 5.74
C GLY A 495 6.37 28.17 5.68
N PHE A 496 7.18 28.79 4.82
CA PHE A 496 8.62 28.50 4.72
C PHE A 496 9.44 29.19 5.82
N GLY A 497 8.86 30.14 6.57
CA GLY A 497 9.64 30.96 7.50
C GLY A 497 10.72 31.75 6.75
N ASP A 498 11.96 31.74 7.24
CA ASP A 498 13.07 32.43 6.58
C ASP A 498 13.58 31.69 5.33
N ALA A 499 13.57 30.36 5.34
CA ALA A 499 13.95 29.53 4.21
C ALA A 499 13.47 28.08 4.38
N ALA A 500 13.23 27.38 3.26
CA ALA A 500 12.90 25.97 3.24
C ALA A 500 13.60 25.22 2.10
N PRO A 501 13.99 23.94 2.29
CA PRO A 501 14.55 23.13 1.23
C PRO A 501 13.45 22.66 0.27
N MET A 502 13.63 22.91 -1.03
CA MET A 502 12.72 22.49 -2.10
C MET A 502 13.44 21.64 -3.13
N ILE A 503 12.71 20.69 -3.73
CA ILE A 503 13.23 19.90 -4.84
C ILE A 503 13.04 20.68 -6.13
N GLU A 504 14.08 20.77 -6.95
CA GLU A 504 14.00 21.41 -8.26
C GLU A 504 14.90 20.75 -9.30
N ASN A 505 14.57 20.97 -10.56
CA ASN A 505 15.36 20.54 -11.71
C ASN A 505 15.08 21.48 -12.88
N HIS A 506 15.82 22.58 -12.93
CA HIS A 506 15.68 23.55 -14.02
C HIS A 506 17.01 24.21 -14.38
N GLN A 507 17.07 24.62 -15.64
CA GLN A 507 18.05 25.57 -16.17
C GLN A 507 17.37 26.67 -17.00
N ASP A 508 16.12 26.44 -17.41
CA ASP A 508 15.27 27.48 -17.97
C ASP A 508 14.81 28.39 -16.83
N MET A 509 14.95 29.70 -17.02
CA MET A 509 14.79 30.68 -15.94
C MET A 509 13.87 31.81 -16.33
N ILE A 510 13.08 32.25 -15.34
CA ILE A 510 12.41 33.54 -15.37
C ILE A 510 13.48 34.60 -15.08
N THR A 511 13.98 35.28 -16.11
CA THR A 511 15.09 36.24 -15.99
C THR A 511 14.62 37.63 -15.64
N SER A 512 13.38 37.98 -16.00
CA SER A 512 12.71 39.19 -15.55
C SER A 512 11.31 38.85 -15.08
N LEU A 513 10.98 39.24 -13.85
CA LEU A 513 9.60 39.14 -13.38
C LEU A 513 8.69 40.11 -14.15
N PRO A 514 7.40 39.80 -14.28
CA PRO A 514 6.41 40.75 -14.78
C PRO A 514 6.42 42.05 -13.95
N PRO A 515 6.15 43.24 -14.55
CA PRO A 515 6.19 44.51 -13.82
C PRO A 515 5.27 44.60 -12.60
N ALA A 516 4.17 43.83 -12.59
CA ALA A 516 3.20 43.80 -11.49
C ALA A 516 3.49 42.69 -10.45
N ALA A 517 4.54 41.90 -10.63
CA ALA A 517 4.84 40.78 -9.75
C ALA A 517 5.50 41.21 -8.44
N VAL A 518 5.11 40.56 -7.36
CA VAL A 518 5.78 40.63 -6.06
C VAL A 518 6.71 39.43 -5.94
N LEU A 519 8.01 39.69 -5.75
CA LEU A 519 8.99 38.63 -5.49
C LEU A 519 8.77 38.04 -4.08
N LEU A 520 8.58 36.73 -4.00
CA LEU A 520 8.30 36.01 -2.75
C LEU A 520 9.47 35.19 -2.26
N ALA A 521 10.27 34.60 -3.15
CA ALA A 521 11.44 33.82 -2.75
C ALA A 521 12.52 33.78 -3.83
N SER A 522 13.75 33.51 -3.38
CA SER A 522 14.97 33.40 -4.19
C SER A 522 15.83 32.23 -3.67
N SER A 523 16.73 31.72 -4.49
CA SER A 523 17.85 30.88 -4.04
C SER A 523 19.16 31.67 -4.16
N ASP A 524 20.28 31.09 -3.74
CA ASP A 524 21.59 31.69 -3.93
C ASP A 524 21.93 31.88 -5.42
N ALA A 525 21.41 31.01 -6.28
CA ALA A 525 21.75 30.96 -7.71
C ALA A 525 20.70 31.64 -8.59
N VAL A 526 19.43 31.65 -8.17
CA VAL A 526 18.29 32.14 -8.96
C VAL A 526 17.45 33.12 -8.16
N ALA A 527 17.41 34.36 -8.65
CA ALA A 527 16.70 35.45 -7.98
C ALA A 527 15.17 35.25 -7.97
N ASN A 528 14.60 34.67 -9.02
CA ASN A 528 13.15 34.61 -9.25
C ASN A 528 12.60 33.20 -9.02
N GLN A 529 12.70 32.70 -7.79
CA GLN A 529 12.26 31.34 -7.42
C GLN A 529 10.76 31.25 -7.16
N ALA A 530 10.17 32.27 -6.54
CA ALA A 530 8.71 32.39 -6.40
C ALA A 530 8.25 33.84 -6.54
N PHE A 531 7.13 34.05 -7.22
CA PHE A 531 6.49 35.36 -7.34
C PHE A 531 4.97 35.25 -7.27
N ARG A 532 4.31 36.38 -6.98
CA ARG A 532 2.85 36.51 -7.04
C ARG A 532 2.41 37.67 -7.94
N LEU A 533 1.39 37.42 -8.75
CA LEU A 533 0.60 38.40 -9.49
C LEU A 533 -0.78 38.52 -8.83
N GLY A 534 -1.33 39.74 -8.79
CA GLY A 534 -2.61 39.96 -8.12
C GLY A 534 -2.55 39.54 -6.65
N GLU A 535 -3.64 39.04 -6.09
CA GLU A 535 -3.68 38.49 -4.74
C GLU A 535 -3.47 36.96 -4.72
N ARG A 536 -3.73 36.24 -5.82
CA ARG A 536 -3.88 34.78 -5.78
C ARG A 536 -3.15 33.98 -6.86
N VAL A 537 -2.36 34.62 -7.72
CA VAL A 537 -1.66 33.91 -8.81
C VAL A 537 -0.17 33.79 -8.52
N TYR A 538 0.31 32.56 -8.34
CA TYR A 538 1.67 32.23 -7.90
C TYR A 538 2.44 31.50 -9.00
N GLY A 539 3.67 31.93 -9.27
CA GLY A 539 4.60 31.19 -10.12
C GLY A 539 5.82 30.73 -9.33
N LEU A 540 6.18 29.46 -9.46
CA LEU A 540 7.28 28.78 -8.76
C LEU A 540 8.24 28.15 -9.76
N GLN A 541 9.54 28.17 -9.48
CA GLN A 541 10.56 27.41 -10.22
C GLN A 541 10.81 26.01 -9.61
N PHE A 542 10.63 25.87 -8.30
CA PHE A 542 10.76 24.60 -7.57
C PHE A 542 9.46 23.77 -7.52
N HIS A 543 9.57 22.50 -7.12
CA HIS A 543 8.50 21.51 -7.15
C HIS A 543 8.02 21.09 -5.75
N PRO A 544 7.01 21.77 -5.17
CA PRO A 544 6.42 21.36 -3.89
C PRO A 544 5.72 19.99 -3.97
N GLU A 545 5.42 19.48 -5.15
CA GLU A 545 4.78 18.18 -5.38
C GLU A 545 5.76 17.00 -5.41
N VAL A 546 7.07 17.24 -5.40
CA VAL A 546 8.11 16.20 -5.55
C VAL A 546 8.78 15.89 -4.21
N SER A 547 8.86 14.62 -3.86
CA SER A 547 9.55 14.08 -2.68
C SER A 547 10.95 13.55 -3.01
N ALA A 548 11.75 13.21 -2.00
CA ALA A 548 13.03 12.56 -2.21
C ALA A 548 12.94 11.24 -3.01
N GLU A 549 11.87 10.47 -2.83
CA GLU A 549 11.67 9.19 -3.54
C GLU A 549 11.34 9.40 -5.03
N ASP A 550 10.71 10.52 -5.39
CA ASP A 550 10.44 10.85 -6.79
C ASP A 550 11.73 11.07 -7.60
N LEU A 551 12.84 11.44 -6.95
CA LEU A 551 14.15 11.59 -7.62
C LEU A 551 14.72 10.25 -8.09
N LEU A 552 14.31 9.10 -7.52
CA LEU A 552 14.76 7.78 -7.99
C LEU A 552 14.37 7.52 -9.46
N HIS A 553 13.33 8.20 -9.93
CA HIS A 553 12.86 8.11 -11.31
C HIS A 553 13.54 9.10 -12.25
N TRP A 554 14.44 9.95 -11.75
CA TRP A 554 15.19 10.87 -12.59
C TRP A 554 16.26 10.13 -13.36
N LYS A 555 16.34 10.43 -14.66
CA LYS A 555 17.39 9.88 -15.52
C LYS A 555 18.66 10.70 -15.38
N GLU A 556 19.80 10.03 -15.53
CA GLU A 556 21.05 10.75 -15.71
C GLU A 556 21.03 11.58 -17.00
N PRO A 557 21.71 12.74 -17.03
CA PRO A 557 21.84 13.51 -18.25
C PRO A 557 22.44 12.66 -19.36
N THR A 558 21.84 12.67 -20.55
CA THR A 558 22.38 11.96 -21.73
C THR A 558 23.71 12.55 -22.21
N SER A 559 24.05 13.74 -21.76
CA SER A 559 25.34 14.41 -22.02
C SER A 559 25.75 15.16 -20.75
N PRO A 560 26.40 14.49 -19.78
CA PRO A 560 26.73 15.07 -18.49
C PRO A 560 27.80 16.16 -18.60
N SER A 561 27.56 17.29 -17.96
CA SER A 561 28.54 18.36 -17.71
C SER A 561 29.42 18.01 -16.50
N PRO A 562 30.65 18.56 -16.38
CA PRO A 562 31.44 18.46 -15.14
C PRO A 562 30.70 18.92 -13.86
N ASP A 563 29.69 19.77 -14.00
CA ASP A 563 28.87 20.27 -12.90
C ASP A 563 27.62 19.40 -12.61
N ASP A 564 27.36 18.37 -13.41
CA ASP A 564 26.23 17.46 -13.17
C ASP A 564 26.56 16.46 -12.06
N ARG A 565 25.81 16.55 -10.96
CA ARG A 565 25.89 15.60 -9.84
C ARG A 565 25.11 14.31 -10.14
N PRO A 566 25.60 13.13 -9.71
CA PRO A 566 24.89 11.86 -9.84
C PRO A 566 23.53 11.87 -9.14
N VAL A 567 22.52 11.23 -9.73
CA VAL A 567 21.17 11.15 -9.14
C VAL A 567 21.20 10.53 -7.74
N ALA A 568 22.05 9.53 -7.51
CA ALA A 568 22.17 8.90 -6.19
C ALA A 568 22.56 9.89 -5.08
N GLU A 569 23.50 10.81 -5.35
CA GLU A 569 23.86 11.85 -4.37
C GLU A 569 22.72 12.84 -4.13
N LEU A 570 21.98 13.19 -5.19
CA LEU A 570 20.83 14.09 -5.08
C LEU A 570 19.70 13.47 -4.25
N VAL A 571 19.45 12.17 -4.40
CA VAL A 571 18.48 11.40 -3.60
C VAL A 571 18.90 11.38 -2.14
N GLU A 572 20.16 11.07 -1.84
CA GLU A 572 20.67 11.06 -0.46
C GLU A 572 20.54 12.42 0.22
N GLU A 573 20.84 13.50 -0.50
CA GLU A 573 20.67 14.86 0.01
C GLU A 573 19.19 15.19 0.24
N ALA A 574 18.33 14.89 -0.72
CA ALA A 574 16.89 15.10 -0.61
C ALA A 574 16.30 14.35 0.60
N ARG A 575 16.70 13.09 0.82
CA ARG A 575 16.25 12.28 1.98
C ARG A 575 16.61 12.92 3.33
N ARG A 576 17.75 13.60 3.44
CA ARG A 576 18.16 14.30 4.69
C ARG A 576 17.25 15.48 5.03
N VAL A 577 16.60 16.08 4.03
CA VAL A 577 15.74 17.25 4.21
C VAL A 577 14.27 16.98 3.90
N ASP A 578 13.91 15.74 3.57
CA ASP A 578 12.59 15.37 3.04
C ASP A 578 11.45 15.70 4.03
N GLU A 579 11.66 15.48 5.33
CA GLU A 579 10.67 15.87 6.33
C GLU A 579 10.41 17.38 6.34
N HIS A 580 11.46 18.20 6.22
CA HIS A 580 11.33 19.66 6.19
C HIS A 580 10.68 20.10 4.88
N ASN A 581 11.17 19.58 3.75
CA ASN A 581 10.57 19.81 2.45
C ASN A 581 9.07 19.47 2.43
N THR A 582 8.69 18.32 2.98
CA THR A 582 7.30 17.86 3.05
C THR A 582 6.45 18.79 3.92
N ARG A 583 6.94 19.18 5.11
CA ARG A 583 6.22 20.13 5.97
C ARG A 583 6.00 21.48 5.29
N ALA A 584 7.04 22.05 4.69
CA ALA A 584 6.98 23.33 4.01
C ALA A 584 6.07 23.27 2.76
N SER A 585 6.19 22.22 1.95
CA SER A 585 5.34 22.01 0.77
C SER A 585 3.87 21.82 1.15
N ARG A 586 3.58 21.08 2.23
CA ARG A 586 2.21 20.89 2.72
C ARG A 586 1.62 22.19 3.28
N ALA A 587 2.44 23.03 3.93
CA ALA A 587 2.01 24.35 4.37
C ALA A 587 1.65 25.25 3.17
N LEU A 588 2.47 25.24 2.11
CA LEU A 588 2.18 25.94 0.86
C LEU A 588 0.86 25.48 0.23
N VAL A 589 0.68 24.16 0.06
CA VAL A 589 -0.55 23.61 -0.52
C VAL A 589 -1.77 23.92 0.36
N THR A 590 -1.59 23.95 1.69
CA THR A 590 -2.66 24.38 2.60
C THR A 590 -3.04 25.85 2.39
N GLY A 591 -2.06 26.76 2.30
CA GLY A 591 -2.33 28.18 2.03
C GLY A 591 -3.00 28.39 0.67
N PHE A 592 -2.56 27.66 -0.36
CA PHE A 592 -3.18 27.70 -1.68
C PHE A 592 -4.64 27.19 -1.63
N ALA A 593 -4.89 26.10 -0.89
CA ALA A 593 -6.24 25.57 -0.70
C ALA A 593 -7.17 26.57 0.01
N ASP A 594 -6.63 27.35 0.95
CA ASP A 594 -7.39 28.40 1.63
C ASP A 594 -7.78 29.53 0.67
N GLU A 595 -6.89 29.93 -0.25
CA GLU A 595 -7.21 30.90 -1.31
C GLU A 595 -8.28 30.37 -2.27
N VAL A 596 -8.23 29.10 -2.67
CA VAL A 596 -9.25 28.44 -3.50
C VAL A 596 -10.63 28.51 -2.84
N ARG A 597 -10.71 28.19 -1.54
CA ARG A 597 -11.98 28.25 -0.79
C ARG A 597 -12.48 29.68 -0.65
N SER A 598 -11.59 30.61 -0.29
CA SER A 598 -11.91 32.03 -0.18
C SER A 598 -12.46 32.60 -1.49
N PHE A 599 -11.85 32.27 -2.63
CA PHE A 599 -12.32 32.69 -3.95
C PHE A 599 -13.70 32.10 -4.29
N ALA A 600 -13.90 30.82 -4.00
CA ALA A 600 -15.18 30.15 -4.25
C ALA A 600 -16.32 30.78 -3.44
N ASP A 601 -16.10 31.05 -2.16
CA ASP A 601 -17.07 31.69 -1.27
C ASP A 601 -17.42 33.11 -1.75
N GLN A 602 -16.41 33.90 -2.16
CA GLN A 602 -16.62 35.24 -2.73
C GLN A 602 -17.44 35.19 -4.02
N THR A 603 -17.15 34.22 -4.90
CA THR A 603 -17.85 34.05 -6.18
C THR A 603 -19.31 33.62 -5.96
N LEU A 604 -19.56 32.72 -5.01
CA LEU A 604 -20.92 32.30 -4.61
C LEU A 604 -21.71 33.48 -4.02
N ALA A 605 -21.10 34.26 -3.13
CA ALA A 605 -21.73 35.45 -2.54
C ALA A 605 -22.07 36.51 -3.61
N ALA A 606 -21.18 36.76 -4.57
CA ALA A 606 -21.43 37.69 -5.67
C ALA A 606 -22.60 37.24 -6.56
N ARG A 607 -22.67 35.93 -6.89
CA ARG A 607 -23.78 35.34 -7.66
C ARG A 607 -25.11 35.43 -6.90
N ALA A 608 -25.12 35.16 -5.59
CA ALA A 608 -26.30 35.26 -4.74
C ALA A 608 -26.82 36.72 -4.63
N SER A 609 -25.90 37.69 -4.58
CA SER A 609 -26.24 39.12 -4.59
C SER A 609 -26.81 39.57 -5.94
N ALA A 610 -26.30 39.05 -7.06
CA ALA A 610 -26.79 39.37 -8.41
C ALA A 610 -28.15 38.74 -8.74
N ALA A 611 -28.51 37.62 -8.10
CA ALA A 611 -29.77 36.91 -8.31
C ALA A 611 -30.97 37.46 -7.51
N ARG A 612 -30.77 38.45 -6.62
CA ARG A 612 -31.88 39.13 -5.94
C ARG A 612 -32.60 40.09 -6.90
N PRO A 613 -33.90 39.92 -7.19
CA PRO A 613 -34.63 40.87 -8.02
C PRO A 613 -34.66 42.24 -7.32
N ALA A 614 -34.40 43.30 -8.08
CA ALA A 614 -34.52 44.67 -7.59
C ALA A 614 -35.96 44.91 -7.12
N THR A 615 -36.18 44.92 -5.80
CA THR A 615 -37.43 45.38 -5.22
C THR A 615 -37.57 46.88 -5.49
N ARG A 616 -38.48 47.23 -6.40
CA ARG A 616 -39.18 48.50 -6.45
C ARG A 616 -40.66 48.25 -6.19
#